data_AF-A0A0G1ZTW6-F1
#
_entry.id   AF-A0A0G1ZTW6-F1
#
_cell.length_a   1.000
_cell.length_b   1.000
_cell.length_c   1.000
_cell.angle_alpha   90.00
_cell.angle_beta   90.00
_cell.angle_gamma   90.00
#
_symmetry.space_group_name_H-M   'P 1'
#
loop_
_entity.id
_entity.type
_entity.pdbx_description
1 polymer ?
#
loop_
_entity_poly.entity_id
_entity_poly.type
_entity_poly.pdbx_seq_one_letter_code
_entity_poly.pdbx_strand_id
1 'polypeptide(L)'
;MHPKRSFVAFCVVIAAFGIALAFYSREPSEPVLPQNGNEEIEQNSDINVSLPQPNSVVSSPLTVTGEARGTWYFEASFPVKLYDANNSLLAQAPAQALSDWMTTDFVSFSVTLTFPTPSTQTGTLVLEKDNPSGLPQNDDSISIPVSF
;
A
#
# COMPACT_ATOMS: atom_id res chain seq x y z
N MET A 1 68.56 -48.53 -30.35
CA MET A 1 68.86 -47.09 -30.17
C MET A 1 67.52 -46.34 -30.24
N HIS A 2 67.21 -45.56 -29.21
CA HIS A 2 65.94 -44.85 -28.87
C HIS A 2 65.37 -43.88 -29.95
N PRO A 3 64.15 -43.25 -29.82
CA PRO A 3 63.07 -43.36 -28.80
C PRO A 3 61.55 -43.09 -29.20
N LYS A 4 60.62 -43.32 -28.24
CA LYS A 4 59.42 -42.48 -27.80
C LYS A 4 58.22 -42.29 -28.78
N ARG A 5 56.91 -42.23 -28.42
CA ARG A 5 56.17 -41.68 -27.24
C ARG A 5 54.64 -42.01 -27.33
N SER A 6 53.99 -42.17 -26.17
CA SER A 6 52.60 -41.82 -25.72
C SER A 6 51.37 -41.81 -26.64
N PHE A 7 50.26 -42.40 -26.17
CA PHE A 7 49.00 -41.65 -25.94
C PHE A 7 48.06 -42.38 -24.95
N VAL A 8 47.83 -41.78 -23.78
CA VAL A 8 46.67 -42.04 -22.91
C VAL A 8 46.04 -40.68 -22.64
N ALA A 9 44.71 -40.61 -22.77
CA ALA A 9 43.77 -39.74 -22.06
C ALA A 9 42.79 -39.05 -23.02
N PHE A 10 41.57 -39.59 -23.09
CA PHE A 10 40.41 -38.89 -23.63
C PHE A 10 39.22 -39.22 -22.72
N CYS A 11 38.89 -38.35 -21.76
CA CYS A 11 37.61 -38.42 -21.01
C CYS A 11 37.23 -37.20 -20.14
N VAL A 12 37.89 -36.03 -20.20
CA VAL A 12 37.60 -34.94 -19.22
C VAL A 12 36.92 -33.69 -19.80
N VAL A 13 36.68 -33.61 -21.12
CA VAL A 13 36.40 -32.30 -21.75
C VAL A 13 34.91 -31.85 -21.72
N ILE A 14 33.93 -32.71 -21.43
CA ILE A 14 32.50 -32.34 -21.65
C ILE A 14 31.83 -31.69 -20.42
N ALA A 15 32.32 -31.93 -19.19
CA ALA A 15 31.70 -31.34 -17.99
C ALA A 15 32.03 -29.84 -17.77
N ALA A 16 33.13 -29.35 -18.36
CA ALA A 16 33.58 -27.97 -18.14
C ALA A 16 32.81 -26.93 -19.00
N PHE A 17 32.24 -27.33 -20.14
CA PHE A 17 31.58 -26.40 -21.06
C PHE A 17 30.15 -26.00 -20.62
N GLY A 18 29.41 -26.91 -19.97
CA GLY A 18 28.06 -26.61 -19.47
C GLY A 18 28.06 -25.62 -18.30
N ILE A 19 29.08 -25.69 -17.44
CA ILE A 19 29.24 -24.79 -16.29
C ILE A 19 29.63 -23.39 -16.78
N ALA A 20 30.53 -23.29 -17.77
CA ALA A 20 30.96 -22.01 -18.34
C ALA A 20 29.81 -21.23 -19.01
N LEU A 21 28.88 -21.91 -19.68
CA LEU A 21 27.69 -21.27 -20.28
C LEU A 21 26.71 -20.75 -19.22
N ALA A 22 26.53 -21.47 -18.10
CA ALA A 22 25.69 -21.01 -17.00
C ALA A 22 26.27 -19.78 -16.27
N PHE A 23 27.60 -19.63 -16.24
CA PHE A 23 28.26 -18.43 -15.73
C PHE A 23 28.21 -17.25 -16.71
N TYR A 24 28.29 -17.51 -18.02
CA TYR A 24 28.30 -16.45 -19.04
C TYR A 24 26.91 -15.81 -19.25
N SER A 25 25.82 -16.53 -18.96
CA SER A 25 24.45 -16.01 -19.04
C SER A 25 23.99 -15.24 -17.79
N ARG A 26 24.84 -15.08 -16.77
CA ARG A 26 24.56 -14.18 -15.64
C ARG A 26 25.02 -12.78 -16.03
N GLU A 27 24.09 -11.94 -16.47
CA GLU A 27 24.36 -10.50 -16.55
C GLU A 27 24.76 -10.01 -15.15
N PRO A 28 25.91 -9.32 -15.00
CA PRO A 28 26.25 -8.68 -13.73
C PRO A 28 25.12 -7.70 -13.41
N SER A 29 24.40 -7.92 -12.31
CA SER A 29 23.47 -6.93 -11.78
C SER A 29 24.23 -5.62 -11.63
N GLU A 30 23.87 -4.59 -12.41
CA GLU A 30 24.49 -3.28 -12.27
C GLU A 30 24.36 -2.84 -10.81
N PRO A 31 25.44 -2.33 -10.18
CA PRO A 31 25.35 -1.80 -8.84
C PRO A 31 24.42 -0.59 -8.88
N VAL A 32 23.17 -0.79 -8.48
CA VAL A 32 22.19 0.28 -8.32
C VAL A 32 22.75 1.21 -7.25
N LEU A 33 23.27 2.37 -7.68
CA LEU A 33 23.73 3.40 -6.75
C LEU A 33 22.56 3.77 -5.82
N PRO A 34 22.78 3.96 -4.51
CA PRO A 34 21.74 4.41 -3.62
C PRO A 34 21.27 5.79 -4.08
N GLN A 35 20.13 5.84 -4.76
CA GLN A 35 19.39 7.07 -4.97
C GLN A 35 18.92 7.48 -3.57
N ASN A 36 19.61 8.47 -3.01
CA ASN A 36 19.14 9.23 -1.87
C ASN A 36 17.86 9.96 -2.29
N GLY A 37 16.74 9.23 -2.28
CA GLY A 37 15.41 9.72 -2.57
C GLY A 37 14.70 9.80 -1.24
N ASN A 38 14.52 11.01 -0.76
CA ASN A 38 13.55 11.35 0.26
C ASN A 38 12.29 10.50 0.00
N GLU A 39 11.82 9.77 1.02
CA GLU A 39 10.53 9.09 0.96
C GLU A 39 9.50 10.14 0.51
N GLU A 40 9.14 10.14 -0.78
CA GLU A 40 7.95 10.83 -1.26
C GLU A 40 6.83 10.15 -0.52
N ILE A 41 6.38 10.79 0.57
CA ILE A 41 5.12 10.45 1.21
C ILE A 41 4.13 10.46 0.04
N GLU A 42 3.67 9.30 -0.40
CA GLU A 42 2.64 9.17 -1.44
C GLU A 42 1.43 9.92 -0.90
N GLN A 43 1.35 11.20 -1.24
CA GLN A 43 0.18 11.99 -0.97
C GLN A 43 -0.86 11.42 -1.90
N ASN A 44 -1.74 10.58 -1.34
CA ASN A 44 -2.82 9.99 -2.09
C ASN A 44 -3.63 11.11 -2.75
N SER A 45 -3.46 11.26 -4.07
CA SER A 45 -4.05 12.36 -4.83
C SER A 45 -5.53 12.17 -5.10
N ASP A 46 -6.09 11.01 -4.74
CA ASP A 46 -7.44 10.59 -5.13
C ASP A 46 -8.46 10.76 -4.01
N ILE A 47 -8.03 11.16 -2.80
CA ILE A 47 -8.93 11.49 -1.68
C ILE A 47 -8.43 12.70 -0.90
N ASN A 48 -9.37 13.52 -0.43
CA ASN A 48 -9.12 14.64 0.45
C ASN A 48 -10.14 14.66 1.59
N VAL A 49 -9.66 14.81 2.83
CA VAL A 49 -10.51 14.87 4.03
C VAL A 49 -10.58 16.31 4.53
N SER A 50 -11.78 16.86 4.51
CA SER A 50 -12.08 18.21 4.98
C SER A 50 -12.19 18.24 6.52
N LEU A 51 -12.82 17.23 7.12
CA LEU A 51 -12.95 17.08 8.57
C LEU A 51 -12.93 15.59 8.95
N PRO A 52 -12.30 15.19 10.07
CA PRO A 52 -11.41 16.00 10.92
C PRO A 52 -10.08 16.32 10.22
N GLN A 53 -9.43 17.41 10.65
CA GLN A 53 -8.04 17.70 10.29
C GLN A 53 -7.08 16.84 11.15
N PRO A 54 -5.87 16.53 10.67
CA PRO A 54 -4.87 15.79 11.45
C PRO A 54 -4.63 16.41 12.84
N ASN A 55 -4.56 15.55 13.85
CA ASN A 55 -4.36 15.85 15.28
C ASN A 55 -5.48 16.69 15.92
N SER A 56 -6.63 16.87 15.26
CA SER A 56 -7.78 17.50 15.90
C SER A 56 -8.35 16.63 17.02
N VAL A 57 -8.94 17.30 18.02
CA VAL A 57 -9.66 16.64 19.11
C VAL A 57 -11.06 16.28 18.62
N VAL A 58 -11.44 15.00 18.73
CA VAL A 58 -12.71 14.45 18.25
C VAL A 58 -13.51 13.84 19.39
N SER A 59 -14.83 14.03 19.35
CA SER A 59 -15.78 13.45 20.31
C SER A 59 -16.81 12.58 19.59
N SER A 60 -17.46 11.68 20.33
CA SER A 60 -18.57 10.89 19.81
C SER A 60 -19.88 11.69 19.87
N PRO A 61 -20.67 11.78 18.78
CA PRO A 61 -20.39 11.23 17.45
C PRO A 61 -19.39 12.09 16.64
N LEU A 62 -18.53 11.42 15.86
CA LEU A 62 -17.58 12.06 14.94
C LEU A 62 -18.14 12.07 13.52
N THR A 63 -18.32 13.25 12.95
CA THR A 63 -18.62 13.42 11.52
C THR A 63 -17.33 13.55 10.73
N VAL A 64 -17.19 12.75 9.68
CA VAL A 64 -16.07 12.79 8.72
C VAL A 64 -16.63 13.20 7.37
N THR A 65 -15.98 14.19 6.74
CA THR A 65 -16.38 14.73 5.43
C THR A 65 -15.17 15.00 4.57
N GLY A 66 -15.36 14.96 3.27
CA GLY A 66 -14.31 15.20 2.30
C GLY A 66 -14.81 14.93 0.90
N GLU A 67 -13.88 14.67 0.01
CA GLU A 67 -14.14 14.27 -1.37
C GLU A 67 -13.15 13.20 -1.83
N ALA A 68 -13.60 12.27 -2.66
CA ALA A 68 -12.76 11.24 -3.25
C ALA A 68 -13.09 11.08 -4.74
N ARG A 69 -12.13 10.60 -5.53
CA ARG A 69 -12.34 10.22 -6.93
C ARG A 69 -13.29 9.03 -7.00
N GLY A 70 -14.06 8.89 -8.08
CA GLY A 70 -14.99 7.77 -8.26
C GLY A 70 -14.37 6.38 -8.08
N THR A 71 -13.07 6.24 -8.33
CA THR A 71 -12.29 5.00 -8.12
C THR A 71 -12.22 4.54 -6.66
N TRP A 72 -12.46 5.44 -5.70
CA TRP A 72 -12.51 5.10 -4.27
C TRP A 72 -13.78 4.38 -3.85
N TYR A 73 -14.87 4.55 -4.61
CA TYR A 73 -16.19 4.07 -4.26
C TYR A 73 -16.49 2.72 -4.93
N PHE A 74 -17.20 1.86 -4.19
CA PHE A 74 -17.98 0.76 -4.74
C PHE A 74 -19.38 0.82 -4.14
N GLU A 75 -20.40 0.62 -4.97
CA GLU A 75 -21.81 0.80 -4.56
C GLU A 75 -22.08 2.16 -3.85
N ALA A 76 -21.46 3.24 -4.36
CA ALA A 76 -21.55 4.60 -3.81
C ALA A 76 -20.99 4.77 -2.40
N SER A 77 -20.15 3.86 -1.91
CA SER A 77 -19.57 3.96 -0.58
C SER A 77 -18.15 3.41 -0.47
N PHE A 78 -17.51 3.68 0.66
CA PHE A 78 -16.24 3.05 1.04
C PHE A 78 -16.11 3.02 2.58
N PRO A 79 -15.32 2.09 3.16
CA PRO A 79 -15.20 1.93 4.60
C PRO A 79 -14.38 3.05 5.27
N VAL A 80 -14.89 3.53 6.41
CA VAL A 80 -14.17 4.41 7.33
C VAL A 80 -14.12 3.76 8.72
N LYS A 81 -12.94 3.70 9.31
CA LYS A 81 -12.65 3.03 10.58
C LYS A 81 -11.95 3.99 11.54
N LEU A 82 -12.29 3.92 12.81
CA LEU A 82 -11.64 4.67 13.88
C LEU A 82 -11.02 3.70 14.88
N TYR A 83 -9.72 3.81 15.07
CA TYR A 83 -8.95 3.03 16.03
C TYR A 83 -8.43 3.91 17.17
N ASP A 84 -8.25 3.32 18.35
CA ASP A 84 -7.46 3.93 19.42
C ASP A 84 -5.97 3.58 19.28
N ALA A 85 -5.10 4.17 20.12
CA ALA A 85 -3.65 3.95 20.04
C ALA A 85 -3.20 2.52 20.41
N ASN A 86 -4.10 1.69 20.96
CA ASN A 86 -3.86 0.27 21.20
C ASN A 86 -4.28 -0.59 19.99
N ASN A 87 -4.61 0.04 18.84
CA ASN A 87 -5.20 -0.59 17.67
C ASN A 87 -6.56 -1.25 17.95
N SER A 88 -7.29 -0.80 18.97
CA SER A 88 -8.66 -1.23 19.22
C SER A 88 -9.62 -0.51 18.27
N LEU A 89 -10.42 -1.25 17.50
CA LEU A 89 -11.44 -0.67 16.62
C LEU A 89 -12.59 -0.10 17.48
N LEU A 90 -12.75 1.21 17.46
CA LEU A 90 -13.77 1.93 18.22
C LEU A 90 -15.09 2.07 17.43
N ALA A 91 -15.01 2.30 16.13
CA ALA A 91 -16.16 2.40 15.24
C ALA A 91 -15.78 2.15 13.78
N GLN A 92 -16.74 1.68 12.99
CA GLN A 92 -16.65 1.56 11.54
C GLN A 92 -18.02 1.87 10.93
N ALA A 93 -18.02 2.65 9.85
CA ALA A 93 -19.23 2.88 9.04
C ALA A 93 -18.83 3.21 7.59
N PRO A 94 -19.71 2.94 6.62
CA PRO A 94 -19.46 3.31 5.23
C PRO A 94 -19.67 4.81 5.02
N ALA A 95 -18.68 5.49 4.45
CA ALA A 95 -18.86 6.84 3.92
C ALA A 95 -19.65 6.79 2.62
N GLN A 96 -20.69 7.61 2.55
CA GLN A 96 -21.62 7.65 1.43
C GLN A 96 -21.21 8.78 0.49
N ALA A 97 -21.16 8.49 -0.82
CA ALA A 97 -21.12 9.52 -1.86
C ALA A 97 -22.36 10.40 -1.77
N LEU A 98 -22.18 11.71 -1.96
CA LEU A 98 -23.27 12.70 -1.92
C LEU A 98 -23.81 13.07 -3.31
N SER A 99 -23.23 12.51 -4.37
CA SER A 99 -23.65 12.66 -5.76
C SER A 99 -23.36 11.39 -6.55
N ASP A 100 -23.64 11.41 -7.85
CA ASP A 100 -23.21 10.33 -8.75
C ASP A 100 -21.69 10.14 -8.65
N TRP A 101 -21.26 8.89 -8.45
CA TRP A 101 -19.89 8.53 -8.12
C TRP A 101 -19.14 7.89 -9.28
N MET A 102 -19.85 7.48 -10.34
CA MET A 102 -19.25 6.83 -11.52
C MET A 102 -18.60 7.87 -12.45
N THR A 103 -17.68 8.66 -11.89
CA THR A 103 -16.97 9.75 -12.54
C THR A 103 -15.49 9.70 -12.18
N THR A 104 -14.66 10.30 -13.03
CA THR A 104 -13.27 10.59 -12.71
C THR A 104 -13.12 11.83 -11.85
N ASP A 105 -14.16 12.63 -11.65
CA ASP A 105 -14.13 13.84 -10.83
C ASP A 105 -14.15 13.52 -9.32
N PHE A 106 -13.85 14.53 -8.51
CA PHE A 106 -14.03 14.43 -7.07
C PHE A 106 -15.51 14.48 -6.70
N VAL A 107 -15.89 13.57 -5.80
CA VAL A 107 -17.25 13.39 -5.32
C VAL A 107 -17.22 13.54 -3.81
N SER A 108 -18.08 14.39 -3.26
CA SER A 108 -18.12 14.58 -1.81
C SER A 108 -18.64 13.34 -1.10
N PHE A 109 -18.12 13.08 0.10
CA PHE A 109 -18.62 12.03 0.98
C PHE A 109 -18.92 12.53 2.39
N SER A 110 -19.73 11.76 3.11
CA SER A 110 -19.96 11.97 4.54
C SER A 110 -20.18 10.64 5.27
N VAL A 111 -19.72 10.58 6.52
CA VAL A 111 -20.03 9.50 7.47
C VAL A 111 -20.10 10.06 8.89
N THR A 112 -20.92 9.42 9.72
CA THR A 112 -20.95 9.69 11.17
C THR A 112 -20.59 8.42 11.92
N LEU A 113 -19.54 8.49 12.74
CA LEU A 113 -19.06 7.42 13.60
C LEU A 113 -19.52 7.66 15.03
N THR A 114 -20.29 6.72 15.58
CA THR A 114 -20.60 6.70 17.01
C THR A 114 -19.68 5.68 17.67
N PHE A 115 -18.88 6.10 18.65
CA PHE A 115 -17.90 5.26 19.33
C PHE A 115 -18.00 5.37 20.86
N PRO A 116 -17.60 4.33 21.61
CA PRO A 116 -17.55 4.37 23.08
C PRO A 116 -16.39 5.23 23.59
N THR A 117 -16.32 5.49 24.90
CA THR A 117 -15.16 6.16 25.51
C THR A 117 -13.86 5.39 25.20
N PRO A 118 -12.87 6.02 24.55
CA PRO A 118 -11.60 5.36 24.18
C PRO A 118 -10.74 5.00 25.39
N SER A 119 -9.89 3.97 25.25
CA SER A 119 -8.94 3.55 26.29
C SER A 119 -7.65 4.38 26.32
N THR A 120 -7.42 5.18 25.29
CA THR A 120 -6.22 6.00 25.08
C THR A 120 -6.60 7.42 24.69
N GLN A 121 -5.65 8.36 24.73
CA GLN A 121 -5.87 9.78 24.42
C GLN A 121 -5.79 10.09 22.92
N THR A 122 -5.27 9.16 22.13
CA THR A 122 -5.01 9.35 20.69
C THR A 122 -5.56 8.19 19.91
N GLY A 123 -5.87 8.42 18.64
CA GLY A 123 -6.36 7.40 17.73
C GLY A 123 -5.98 7.68 16.29
N THR A 124 -6.42 6.78 15.42
CA THR A 124 -6.20 6.88 13.98
C THR A 124 -7.53 6.67 13.27
N LEU A 125 -7.92 7.65 12.47
CA LEU A 125 -9.01 7.52 11.50
C LEU A 125 -8.41 6.97 10.20
N VAL A 126 -8.97 5.87 9.71
CA VAL A 126 -8.54 5.20 8.48
C VAL A 126 -9.69 5.21 7.49
N LEU A 127 -9.43 5.72 6.28
CA LEU A 127 -10.34 5.63 5.15
C LEU A 127 -9.69 4.66 4.16
N GLU A 128 -10.41 3.63 3.75
CA GLU A 128 -9.90 2.63 2.80
C GLU A 128 -10.74 2.70 1.53
N LYS A 129 -10.09 2.65 0.38
CA LYS A 129 -10.76 2.50 -0.91
C LYS A 129 -11.50 1.18 -0.93
N ASP A 130 -12.76 1.20 -1.39
CA ASP A 130 -13.52 -0.05 -1.47
C ASP A 130 -12.99 -0.93 -2.61
N ASN A 131 -12.50 -2.11 -2.25
CA ASN A 131 -11.88 -3.06 -3.17
C ASN A 131 -12.65 -4.39 -3.15
N PRO A 132 -13.76 -4.52 -3.90
CA PRO A 132 -14.55 -5.75 -3.95
C PRO A 132 -13.78 -6.95 -4.53
N SER A 133 -12.67 -6.71 -5.24
CA SER A 133 -11.84 -7.79 -5.79
C SER A 133 -10.96 -8.47 -4.74
N GLY A 134 -10.67 -7.78 -3.63
CA GLY A 134 -9.74 -8.25 -2.59
C GLY A 134 -8.29 -8.37 -3.05
N LEU A 135 -7.94 -7.87 -4.24
CA LEU A 135 -6.59 -7.95 -4.78
C LEU A 135 -5.73 -6.79 -4.26
N PRO A 136 -4.54 -7.04 -3.66
CA PRO A 136 -3.73 -6.01 -3.03
C PRO A 136 -3.35 -4.83 -3.93
N GLN A 137 -3.17 -5.05 -5.23
CA GLN A 137 -2.83 -3.96 -6.17
C GLN A 137 -3.94 -2.91 -6.35
N ASN A 138 -5.15 -3.20 -5.88
CA ASN A 138 -6.29 -2.28 -5.93
C ASN A 138 -6.57 -1.63 -4.57
N ASP A 139 -5.88 -2.07 -3.51
CA ASP A 139 -5.99 -1.50 -2.17
C ASP A 139 -5.39 -0.11 -2.14
N ASP A 140 -6.05 0.78 -1.41
CA ASP A 140 -5.54 2.10 -1.13
C ASP A 140 -6.15 2.61 0.18
N SER A 141 -5.42 3.43 0.93
CA SER A 141 -5.92 3.96 2.19
C SER A 141 -5.19 5.23 2.60
N ILE A 142 -5.85 6.03 3.43
CA ILE A 142 -5.22 7.14 4.14
C ILE A 142 -5.46 7.00 5.64
N SER A 143 -4.51 7.51 6.42
CA SER A 143 -4.56 7.52 7.88
C SER A 143 -4.43 8.94 8.41
N ILE A 144 -5.34 9.33 9.30
CA ILE A 144 -5.40 10.66 9.90
C ILE A 144 -5.29 10.49 11.42
N PRO A 145 -4.22 10.98 12.05
CA PRO A 145 -4.11 10.95 13.51
C PRO A 145 -5.16 11.87 14.13
N VAL A 146 -5.76 11.46 15.25
CA VAL A 146 -6.72 12.24 16.04
C VAL A 146 -6.42 12.15 17.52
N SER A 147 -6.95 13.09 18.30
CA SER A 147 -6.98 13.03 19.77
C SER A 147 -8.42 12.92 20.27
N PHE A 148 -8.64 12.34 21.44
CA PHE A 148 -9.97 12.18 22.05
C PHE A 148 -10.22 13.16 23.20
#